data_AF-A0A5B1QBU1-F1
#
_entry.id   AF-A0A5B1QBU1-F1
#
_cell.length_a   1.000
_cell.length_b   1.000
_cell.length_c   1.000
_cell.angle_alpha   90.00
_cell.angle_beta   90.00
_cell.angle_gamma   90.00
#
_symmetry.space_group_name_H-M   'P 1'
#
loop_
_entity.id
_entity.type
_entity.pdbx_description
1 polymer ?
#
loop_
_entity_poly.entity_id
_entity_poly.type
_entity_poly.pdbx_seq_one_letter_code
_entity_poly.pdbx_strand_id
1 'polypeptide(L)'
;MIDVCVVGLGAIGAFYAFVLEHSGRARVTAVCRSNYNILSEDGIDILAEKIGRYPSWKPYRVFRTASEAADRQYDLIICAFKALPDVTTTPEILQPLLHNTDTFVLIQNGIDIHRDLRKARPDADIISCCAWIDATPLNGGKAVEQTGPDKLSSGLHTDASPSKPSEERGRKALQTFHDILIAGGAGSEIVDNIDAARWRKVLWNVTFSTLCTVLRVPVADLLSKRVLANVLPTIRGMMSEVITVARSLGIEEAQLPEQAAEAVIQSCMNLYSDERNENPSRFKPSMLVDLEADRPMEIEPIVGAIIRSAAEHGVATPRLDTVYAQLKVLQEQLIQRRNT
;
A
#
# COMPACT_ATOMS: atom_id res chain seq x y z
N MET A 1 20.51 17.35 -3.91
CA MET A 1 20.09 16.05 -4.47
C MET A 1 20.27 15.03 -3.37
N ILE A 2 19.23 14.27 -3.01
CA ILE A 2 19.26 13.26 -1.94
C ILE A 2 19.46 11.86 -2.52
N ASP A 3 20.01 10.93 -1.75
CA ASP A 3 20.12 9.51 -2.10
C ASP A 3 18.94 8.73 -1.51
N VAL A 4 18.16 8.09 -2.37
CA VAL A 4 16.96 7.32 -1.97
C VAL A 4 17.11 5.88 -2.40
N CYS A 5 16.91 4.94 -1.48
CA CYS A 5 16.81 3.52 -1.80
C CYS A 5 15.34 3.12 -1.90
N VAL A 6 14.89 2.61 -3.05
CA VAL A 6 13.53 2.07 -3.24
C VAL A 6 13.62 0.55 -3.27
N VAL A 7 13.05 -0.10 -2.26
CA VAL A 7 12.98 -1.56 -2.16
C VAL A 7 11.61 -2.03 -2.64
N GLY A 8 11.62 -2.83 -3.70
CA GLY A 8 10.42 -3.34 -4.36
C GLY A 8 9.97 -2.46 -5.52
N LEU A 9 10.30 -2.87 -6.76
CA LEU A 9 9.89 -2.18 -7.99
C LEU A 9 8.77 -2.93 -8.71
N GLY A 10 7.66 -3.19 -8.01
CA GLY A 10 6.38 -3.44 -8.69
C GLY A 10 5.86 -2.17 -9.36
N ALA A 11 4.62 -2.16 -9.87
CA ALA A 11 4.08 -0.99 -10.57
C ALA A 11 4.12 0.31 -9.73
N ILE A 12 3.68 0.25 -8.47
CA ILE A 12 3.72 1.41 -7.54
C ILE A 12 5.17 1.85 -7.27
N GLY A 13 6.06 0.91 -6.95
CA GLY A 13 7.47 1.22 -6.65
C GLY A 13 8.20 1.82 -7.85
N ALA A 14 7.98 1.28 -9.05
CA ALA A 14 8.53 1.78 -10.29
C ALA A 14 8.03 3.21 -10.60
N PHE A 15 6.72 3.47 -10.46
CA PHE A 15 6.17 4.80 -10.65
C PHE A 15 6.78 5.82 -9.69
N TYR A 16 6.81 5.53 -8.39
CA TYR A 16 7.39 6.49 -7.43
C TYR A 16 8.91 6.62 -7.56
N ALA A 17 9.64 5.54 -7.89
CA ALA A 17 11.06 5.63 -8.19
C ALA A 17 11.33 6.55 -9.38
N PHE A 18 10.54 6.44 -10.46
CA PHE A 18 10.59 7.35 -11.59
C PHE A 18 10.28 8.80 -11.17
N VAL A 19 9.18 9.04 -10.45
CA VAL A 19 8.79 10.38 -9.99
C VAL A 19 9.91 11.04 -9.17
N LEU A 20 10.54 10.28 -8.26
CA LEU A 20 11.62 10.79 -7.42
C LEU A 20 12.81 11.27 -8.25
N GLU A 21 13.22 10.53 -9.27
CA GLU A 21 14.31 10.96 -10.15
C GLU A 21 13.88 12.06 -11.13
N HIS A 22 12.66 11.97 -11.67
CA HIS A 22 12.11 12.95 -12.60
C HIS A 22 12.07 14.36 -11.98
N SER A 23 11.95 14.46 -10.66
CA SER A 23 12.07 15.72 -9.93
C SER A 23 13.41 16.46 -10.11
N GLY A 24 14.47 15.76 -10.53
CA GLY A 24 15.85 16.25 -10.55
C GLY A 24 16.47 16.45 -9.16
N ARG A 25 15.79 15.99 -8.09
CA ARG A 25 16.18 16.24 -6.68
C ARG A 25 16.60 14.98 -5.93
N ALA A 26 16.42 13.79 -6.49
CA ALA A 26 16.86 12.53 -5.90
C ALA A 26 17.68 11.68 -6.88
N ARG A 27 18.62 10.90 -6.35
CA ARG A 27 19.26 9.76 -7.03
C ARG A 27 18.64 8.49 -6.48
N VAL A 28 18.05 7.65 -7.33
CA VAL A 28 17.40 6.43 -6.87
C VAL A 28 18.32 5.23 -7.03
N THR A 29 18.54 4.53 -5.91
CA THR A 29 18.97 3.13 -5.92
C THR A 29 17.72 2.25 -5.86
N ALA A 30 17.50 1.44 -6.89
CA ALA A 30 16.42 0.49 -6.98
C ALA A 30 16.88 -0.92 -6.55
N VAL A 31 16.20 -1.52 -5.57
CA VAL A 31 16.39 -2.92 -5.18
C VAL A 31 15.20 -3.74 -5.64
N CYS A 32 15.42 -4.63 -6.61
CA CYS A 32 14.38 -5.47 -7.18
C CYS A 32 14.88 -6.87 -7.54
N ARG A 33 13.96 -7.85 -7.49
CA ARG A 33 14.31 -9.26 -7.75
C ARG A 33 13.81 -9.72 -9.11
N SER A 34 12.50 -9.76 -9.31
CA SER A 34 11.87 -10.38 -10.48
C SER A 34 12.06 -9.59 -11.77
N ASN A 35 12.14 -8.25 -11.69
CA ASN A 35 12.33 -7.37 -12.85
C ASN A 35 13.74 -6.78 -12.93
N TYR A 36 14.71 -7.31 -12.17
CA TYR A 36 16.09 -6.81 -12.16
C TYR A 36 16.69 -6.78 -13.57
N ASN A 37 16.68 -7.90 -14.29
CA ASN A 37 17.29 -7.98 -15.63
C ASN A 37 16.66 -6.98 -16.61
N ILE A 38 15.32 -6.88 -16.60
CA ILE A 38 14.57 -5.92 -17.43
C ILE A 38 15.04 -4.49 -17.11
N LEU A 39 15.02 -4.12 -15.83
CA LEU A 39 15.36 -2.77 -15.42
C LEU A 39 16.83 -2.42 -15.65
N SER A 40 17.76 -3.36 -15.44
CA SER A 40 19.20 -3.13 -15.61
C SER A 40 19.61 -3.06 -17.09
N GLU A 41 19.08 -3.95 -17.94
CA GLU A 41 19.49 -4.10 -19.34
C GLU A 41 18.72 -3.17 -20.27
N ASP A 42 17.39 -3.13 -20.15
CA ASP A 42 16.50 -2.43 -21.08
C ASP A 42 15.95 -1.12 -20.47
N GLY A 43 15.69 -1.13 -19.16
CA GLY A 43 14.86 -0.12 -18.51
C GLY A 43 13.37 -0.47 -18.63
N ILE A 44 12.52 0.40 -18.10
CA ILE A 44 11.06 0.23 -18.17
C ILE A 44 10.40 1.46 -18.78
N ASP A 45 9.38 1.24 -19.59
CA ASP A 45 8.57 2.34 -20.11
C ASP A 45 7.62 2.83 -19.01
N ILE A 46 7.63 4.12 -18.73
CA ILE A 46 6.68 4.76 -17.82
C ILE A 46 5.62 5.46 -18.67
N LEU A 47 4.37 5.06 -18.50
CA LEU A 47 3.19 5.66 -19.11
C LEU A 47 2.37 6.29 -18.00
N ALA A 48 2.62 7.57 -17.70
CA ALA A 48 1.90 8.29 -16.66
C ALA A 48 0.92 9.27 -17.30
N GLU A 49 -0.37 9.15 -17.00
CA GLU A 49 -1.42 9.94 -17.66
C GLU A 49 -1.16 11.46 -17.59
N LYS A 50 -0.66 11.95 -16.45
CA LYS A 50 -0.36 13.38 -16.24
C LYS A 50 1.06 13.80 -16.57
N ILE A 51 2.05 12.94 -16.33
CA ILE A 51 3.49 13.28 -16.44
C ILE A 51 3.98 13.03 -17.88
N GLY A 52 3.35 12.10 -18.60
CA GLY A 52 3.69 11.75 -19.97
C GLY A 52 4.30 10.36 -20.12
N ARG A 53 4.95 10.14 -21.27
CA ARG A 53 5.56 8.85 -21.63
C ARG A 53 7.07 8.94 -21.63
N TYR A 54 7.72 8.03 -20.92
CA TYR A 54 9.18 7.97 -20.77
C TYR A 54 9.64 6.56 -21.13
N PRO A 55 10.14 6.35 -22.36
CA PRO A 55 10.61 5.04 -22.77
C PRO A 55 11.92 4.68 -22.07
N SER A 56 12.07 3.40 -21.73
CA SER A 56 13.34 2.81 -21.25
C SER A 56 13.96 3.56 -20.06
N TRP A 57 13.14 4.08 -19.14
CA TRP A 57 13.64 4.74 -17.94
C TRP A 57 14.42 3.73 -17.07
N LYS A 58 15.54 4.20 -16.53
CA LYS A 58 16.39 3.46 -15.59
C LYS A 58 16.73 4.35 -14.39
N PRO A 59 16.68 3.80 -13.17
CA PRO A 59 17.15 4.51 -12.00
C PRO A 59 18.68 4.63 -12.01
N TYR A 60 19.20 5.57 -11.24
CA TYR A 60 20.63 5.86 -11.10
C TYR A 60 21.44 4.59 -10.77
N ARG A 61 20.91 3.72 -9.91
CA ARG A 61 21.50 2.40 -9.58
C ARG A 61 20.42 1.33 -9.50
N VAL A 62 20.76 0.11 -9.91
CA VAL A 62 19.88 -1.07 -9.80
C VAL A 62 20.65 -2.22 -9.15
N PHE A 63 20.09 -2.82 -8.12
CA PHE A 63 20.63 -4.01 -7.46
C PHE A 63 19.58 -5.11 -7.32
N ARG A 64 20.08 -6.35 -7.27
CA ARG A 64 19.22 -7.53 -7.14
C ARG A 64 18.86 -7.79 -5.68
N THR A 65 19.72 -7.37 -4.76
CA THR A 65 19.57 -7.63 -3.32
C THR A 65 19.78 -6.38 -2.46
N ALA A 66 19.22 -6.38 -1.25
CA ALA A 66 19.43 -5.32 -0.28
C ALA A 66 20.91 -5.20 0.14
N SER A 67 21.64 -6.31 0.22
CA SER A 67 23.07 -6.34 0.59
C SER A 67 23.94 -5.58 -0.41
N GLU A 68 23.69 -5.71 -1.71
CA GLU A 68 24.43 -4.98 -2.74
C GLU A 68 24.19 -3.47 -2.67
N ALA A 69 23.01 -3.05 -2.21
CA ALA A 69 22.65 -1.65 -2.03
C ALA A 69 23.13 -1.06 -0.69
N ALA A 70 23.62 -1.87 0.25
CA ALA A 70 24.03 -1.46 1.60
C ALA A 70 25.45 -0.84 1.66
N ASP A 71 25.98 -0.38 0.53
CA ASP A 71 27.32 0.20 0.39
C ASP A 71 27.40 1.69 0.82
N ARG A 72 26.28 2.31 1.19
CA ARG A 72 26.21 3.73 1.58
C ARG A 72 25.06 4.02 2.52
N GLN A 73 25.10 5.21 3.13
CA GLN A 73 23.95 5.79 3.80
C GLN A 73 22.98 6.41 2.78
N TYR A 74 21.69 6.33 3.07
CA TYR A 74 20.58 6.90 2.31
C TYR A 74 19.87 7.94 3.18
N ASP A 75 19.36 8.98 2.53
CA ASP A 75 18.47 9.94 3.19
C ASP A 75 17.12 9.31 3.50
N LEU A 76 16.63 8.42 2.61
CA LEU A 76 15.36 7.71 2.74
C LEU A 76 15.49 6.28 2.22
N ILE A 77 14.85 5.32 2.90
CA ILE A 77 14.57 3.98 2.36
C ILE A 77 13.07 3.80 2.22
N ILE A 78 12.62 3.60 0.98
CA ILE A 78 11.21 3.46 0.62
C ILE A 78 10.86 1.98 0.46
N CYS A 79 9.88 1.52 1.22
CA CYS A 79 9.32 0.18 1.19
C CYS A 79 8.08 0.18 0.29
N ALA A 80 8.25 -0.32 -0.94
CA ALA A 80 7.19 -0.44 -1.95
C ALA A 80 6.90 -1.90 -2.35
N PHE A 81 7.50 -2.88 -1.65
CA PHE A 81 7.14 -4.29 -1.75
C PHE A 81 5.84 -4.60 -0.99
N LYS A 82 5.19 -5.71 -1.32
CA LYS A 82 3.96 -6.18 -0.64
C LYS A 82 4.24 -6.53 0.83
N ALA A 83 3.39 -6.05 1.75
CA ALA A 83 3.51 -6.38 3.18
C ALA A 83 2.94 -7.79 3.46
N LEU A 84 3.82 -8.78 3.61
CA LEU A 84 3.48 -10.20 3.75
C LEU A 84 4.14 -10.80 5.00
N PRO A 85 3.78 -10.38 6.23
CA PRO A 85 4.46 -10.81 7.46
C PRO A 85 4.32 -12.31 7.75
N ASP A 86 3.37 -13.01 7.11
CA ASP A 86 3.21 -14.47 7.15
C ASP A 86 4.11 -15.20 6.13
N VAL A 87 4.88 -14.47 5.33
CA VAL A 87 5.86 -15.00 4.37
C VAL A 87 7.26 -14.50 4.68
N THR A 88 7.44 -13.18 4.77
CA THR A 88 8.70 -12.52 5.12
C THR A 88 8.39 -11.14 5.66
N THR A 89 8.91 -10.84 6.85
CA THR A 89 8.68 -9.57 7.53
C THR A 89 9.49 -8.43 6.87
N THR A 90 9.03 -7.18 7.05
CA THR A 90 9.73 -5.99 6.55
C THR A 90 11.19 -5.93 7.05
N PRO A 91 11.51 -6.15 8.33
CA PRO A 91 12.89 -6.17 8.80
C PRO A 91 13.77 -7.25 8.14
N GLU A 92 13.23 -8.42 7.84
CA GLU A 92 13.99 -9.49 7.17
C GLU A 92 14.37 -9.09 5.74
N ILE A 93 13.44 -8.45 5.01
CA ILE A 93 13.72 -7.92 3.66
C ILE A 93 14.77 -6.81 3.71
N LEU A 94 14.71 -5.97 4.74
CA LEU A 94 15.58 -4.82 4.91
C LEU A 94 16.87 -5.10 5.68
N GLN A 95 17.11 -6.32 6.17
CA GLN A 95 18.16 -6.60 7.16
C GLN A 95 19.51 -5.94 6.85
N PRO A 96 20.05 -6.00 5.61
CA PRO A 96 21.33 -5.38 5.28
C PRO A 96 21.30 -3.85 5.26
N LEU A 97 20.12 -3.27 5.07
CA LEU A 97 19.85 -1.84 4.93
C LEU A 97 19.31 -1.19 6.21
N LEU A 98 19.04 -1.97 7.26
CA LEU A 98 18.37 -1.49 8.46
C LEU A 98 19.09 -0.32 9.12
N HIS A 99 20.40 -0.18 8.97
CA HIS A 99 21.21 0.92 9.53
C HIS A 99 21.81 1.84 8.46
N ASN A 100 21.32 1.75 7.22
CA ASN A 100 21.72 2.62 6.11
C ASN A 100 20.79 3.83 5.94
N THR A 101 19.88 4.06 6.88
CA THR A 101 19.05 5.25 6.97
C THR A 101 18.57 5.42 8.41
N ASP A 102 18.17 6.63 8.75
CA ASP A 102 17.37 6.91 9.94
C ASP A 102 15.89 7.14 9.63
N THR A 103 15.50 7.15 8.36
CA THR A 103 14.13 7.42 7.93
C THR A 103 13.67 6.40 6.90
N PHE A 104 12.57 5.71 7.23
CA PHE A 104 11.89 4.77 6.37
C PHE A 104 10.57 5.36 5.86
N VAL A 105 10.23 5.07 4.61
CA VAL A 105 8.96 5.45 3.99
C VAL A 105 8.18 4.19 3.64
N LEU A 106 6.99 3.99 4.21
CA LEU A 106 6.17 2.80 3.99
C LEU A 106 4.94 3.15 3.14
N ILE A 107 4.92 2.69 1.89
CA ILE A 107 3.83 2.92 0.93
C ILE A 107 2.84 1.74 0.88
N GLN A 108 3.13 0.68 1.64
CA GLN A 108 2.41 -0.59 1.64
C GLN A 108 0.95 -0.44 2.12
N ASN A 109 0.09 -1.34 1.65
CA ASN A 109 -1.34 -1.33 2.01
C ASN A 109 -1.60 -1.87 3.40
N GLY A 110 -2.74 -1.47 3.97
CA GLY A 110 -3.23 -1.96 5.26
C GLY A 110 -2.86 -1.07 6.44
N ILE A 111 -3.06 -1.61 7.63
CA ILE A 111 -2.76 -0.98 8.92
C ILE A 111 -1.69 -1.81 9.65
N ASP A 112 -1.08 -1.24 10.69
CA ASP A 112 -0.10 -1.92 11.55
C ASP A 112 1.16 -2.44 10.82
N ILE A 113 1.39 -2.02 9.57
CA ILE A 113 2.54 -2.43 8.74
C ILE A 113 3.90 -1.99 9.32
N HIS A 114 3.88 -1.07 10.28
CA HIS A 114 5.04 -0.47 10.91
C HIS A 114 5.58 -1.33 12.05
N ARG A 115 4.75 -2.20 12.63
CA ARG A 115 4.99 -2.89 13.89
C ARG A 115 6.34 -3.62 13.94
N ASP A 116 6.64 -4.41 12.91
CA ASP A 116 7.88 -5.20 12.89
C ASP A 116 9.11 -4.31 12.62
N LEU A 117 8.95 -3.29 11.76
CA LEU A 117 10.03 -2.33 11.52
C LEU A 117 10.34 -1.51 12.78
N ARG A 118 9.32 -1.04 13.50
CA ARG A 118 9.52 -0.32 14.76
C ARG A 118 10.27 -1.16 15.78
N LYS A 119 9.94 -2.45 15.91
CA LYS A 119 10.66 -3.37 16.82
C LYS A 119 12.14 -3.51 16.43
N ALA A 120 12.44 -3.57 15.14
CA ALA A 120 13.80 -3.70 14.63
C ALA A 120 14.61 -2.38 14.67
N ARG A 121 13.93 -1.23 14.50
CA ARG A 121 14.50 0.12 14.54
C ARG A 121 13.64 1.05 15.41
N PRO A 122 13.77 0.96 16.75
CA PRO A 122 12.97 1.77 17.69
C PRO A 122 13.17 3.28 17.52
N ASP A 123 14.35 3.68 17.07
CA ASP A 123 14.86 5.06 16.94
C ASP A 123 14.61 5.72 15.57
N ALA A 124 14.17 4.93 14.58
CA ALA A 124 13.99 5.43 13.23
C ALA A 124 12.71 6.26 13.07
N ASP A 125 12.76 7.26 12.20
CA ASP A 125 11.57 7.94 11.74
C ASP A 125 10.85 7.07 10.70
N ILE A 126 9.53 6.96 10.83
CA ILE A 126 8.71 6.21 9.88
C ILE A 126 7.71 7.18 9.25
N ILE A 127 7.96 7.53 8.01
CA ILE A 127 6.97 8.20 7.17
C ILE A 127 6.04 7.11 6.63
N SER A 128 4.76 7.23 6.95
CA SER A 128 3.76 6.28 6.49
C SER A 128 2.94 6.88 5.38
N CYS A 129 2.53 6.07 4.40
CA CYS A 129 1.81 6.58 3.23
C CYS A 129 0.59 5.74 2.82
N CYS A 130 -0.44 6.45 2.36
CA CYS A 130 -1.62 5.92 1.71
C CYS A 130 -1.61 6.29 0.23
N ALA A 131 -1.22 5.35 -0.64
CA ALA A 131 -1.28 5.55 -2.09
C ALA A 131 -2.71 5.33 -2.60
N TRP A 132 -3.28 6.35 -3.24
CA TRP A 132 -4.52 6.33 -4.01
C TRP A 132 -4.15 6.42 -5.49
N ILE A 133 -3.68 5.30 -6.02
CA ILE A 133 -3.09 5.20 -7.34
C ILE A 133 -3.55 3.92 -8.04
N ASP A 134 -3.86 4.03 -9.33
CA ASP A 134 -3.96 2.89 -10.22
C ASP A 134 -2.69 2.81 -11.06
N ALA A 135 -1.89 1.79 -10.80
CA ALA A 135 -0.64 1.52 -11.49
C ALA A 135 -0.57 0.03 -11.83
N THR A 136 -0.49 -0.26 -13.12
CA THR A 136 -0.54 -1.63 -13.64
C THR A 136 0.74 -1.96 -14.40
N PRO A 137 1.39 -3.10 -14.12
CA PRO A 137 2.49 -3.57 -14.95
C PRO A 137 1.94 -4.09 -16.29
N LEU A 138 2.53 -3.64 -17.38
CA LEU A 138 2.23 -4.09 -18.73
C LEU A 138 3.39 -4.88 -19.31
N ASN A 139 3.12 -5.67 -20.36
CA ASN A 139 4.14 -6.36 -21.15
C ASN A 139 5.13 -7.19 -20.31
N GLY A 140 4.61 -7.91 -19.30
CA GLY A 140 5.44 -8.72 -18.40
C GLY A 140 6.37 -7.90 -17.49
N GLY A 141 6.05 -6.64 -17.22
CA GLY A 141 6.84 -5.74 -16.38
C GLY A 141 7.83 -4.85 -17.14
N LYS A 142 7.80 -4.85 -18.47
CA LYS A 142 8.58 -3.93 -19.32
C LYS A 142 8.02 -2.51 -19.36
N ALA A 143 6.77 -2.35 -18.96
CA ALA A 143 6.14 -1.05 -18.87
C ALA A 143 5.28 -0.95 -17.60
N VAL A 144 5.12 0.25 -17.09
CA VAL A 144 4.17 0.58 -16.02
C VAL A 144 3.26 1.68 -16.53
N GLU A 145 1.97 1.42 -16.48
CA GLU A 145 0.94 2.40 -16.80
C GLU A 145 0.27 2.88 -15.52
N GLN A 146 0.29 4.20 -15.31
CA GLN A 146 -0.44 4.89 -14.27
C GLN A 146 -1.59 5.66 -14.91
N THR A 147 -2.81 5.34 -14.49
CA THR A 147 -4.05 5.99 -14.94
C THR A 147 -4.86 6.49 -13.75
N GLY A 148 -5.72 7.45 -13.98
CA GLY A 148 -6.64 7.96 -12.97
C GLY A 148 -5.92 8.69 -11.82
N PRO A 149 -6.43 8.57 -10.57
CA PRO A 149 -5.85 9.24 -9.42
C PRO A 149 -4.37 8.88 -9.19
N ASP A 150 -3.59 9.86 -8.78
CA ASP A 150 -2.15 9.75 -8.49
C ASP A 150 -1.82 10.44 -7.16
N LYS A 151 -2.56 10.13 -6.10
CA LYS A 151 -2.45 10.84 -4.82
C LYS A 151 -1.76 10.01 -3.75
N LEU A 152 -0.67 10.52 -3.17
CA LEU A 152 -0.01 9.94 -2.01
C LEU A 152 -0.23 10.79 -0.76
N SER A 153 -1.08 10.32 0.16
CA SER A 153 -1.19 10.92 1.49
C SER A 153 -0.07 10.39 2.38
N SER A 154 0.68 11.27 3.03
CA SER A 154 1.85 10.90 3.85
C SER A 154 1.84 11.62 5.19
N GLY A 155 2.36 10.98 6.22
CA GLY A 155 2.52 11.60 7.53
C GLY A 155 3.52 10.83 8.39
N LEU A 156 4.02 11.48 9.44
CA LEU A 156 4.92 10.83 10.39
C LEU A 156 4.08 9.87 11.25
N HIS A 157 4.46 8.60 11.27
CA HIS A 157 3.83 7.64 12.17
C HIS A 157 4.43 7.77 13.57
N THR A 158 3.57 8.10 14.52
CA THR A 158 3.93 8.26 15.93
C THR A 158 3.29 7.14 16.72
N ASP A 159 4.10 6.22 17.21
CA ASP A 159 3.67 5.22 18.19
C ASP A 159 4.25 5.55 19.57
N ALA A 160 3.75 4.85 20.59
CA ALA A 160 4.30 4.90 21.94
C ALA A 160 5.62 4.11 22.01
N SER A 161 6.62 4.45 21.19
CA SER A 161 7.96 3.86 21.30
C SER A 161 8.68 4.41 22.55
N PRO A 162 9.31 3.55 23.38
CA PRO A 162 10.09 3.99 24.54
C PRO A 162 11.33 4.79 24.15
N SER A 163 11.87 4.57 22.94
CA SER A 163 12.88 5.40 22.31
C SER A 163 12.18 6.33 21.32
N LYS A 164 12.04 7.62 21.67
CA LYS A 164 11.33 8.56 20.81
C LYS A 164 12.18 8.87 19.56
N PRO A 165 11.65 8.68 18.35
CA PRO A 165 12.26 9.18 17.13
C PRO A 165 12.50 10.70 17.21
N SER A 166 13.43 11.21 16.40
CA SER A 166 13.65 12.66 16.30
C SER A 166 12.51 13.29 15.49
N GLU A 167 11.53 13.87 16.19
CA GLU A 167 10.38 14.52 15.54
C GLU A 167 10.81 15.59 14.52
N GLU A 168 11.88 16.33 14.80
CA GLU A 168 12.43 17.33 13.88
C GLU A 168 13.00 16.70 12.59
N ARG A 169 13.82 15.65 12.72
CA ARG A 169 14.38 14.91 11.56
C ARG A 169 13.26 14.29 10.73
N GLY A 170 12.31 13.61 11.38
CA GLY A 170 11.16 13.00 10.73
C GLY A 170 10.29 14.01 9.97
N ARG A 171 9.97 15.16 10.58
CA ARG A 171 9.20 16.24 9.93
C ARG A 171 9.95 16.84 8.75
N LYS A 172 11.25 17.09 8.87
CA LYS A 172 12.08 17.60 7.76
C LYS A 172 12.15 16.58 6.61
N ALA A 173 12.31 15.31 6.91
CA ALA A 173 12.33 14.24 5.92
C ALA A 173 10.97 14.09 5.22
N LEU A 174 9.86 14.18 5.96
CA LEU A 174 8.50 14.18 5.42
C LEU A 174 8.27 15.34 4.45
N GLN A 175 8.66 16.56 4.83
CA GLN A 175 8.54 17.73 3.96
C GLN A 175 9.41 17.58 2.70
N THR A 176 10.65 17.10 2.87
CA THR A 176 11.56 16.86 1.74
C THR A 176 10.98 15.83 0.78
N PHE A 177 10.45 14.72 1.29
CA PHE A 177 9.80 13.69 0.49
C PHE A 177 8.61 14.24 -0.29
N HIS A 178 7.73 15.00 0.37
CA HIS A 178 6.60 15.66 -0.26
C HIS A 178 7.04 16.60 -1.39
N ASP A 179 8.00 17.49 -1.13
CA ASP A 179 8.48 18.48 -2.11
C ASP A 179 9.11 17.83 -3.35
N ILE A 180 9.77 16.68 -3.17
CA ILE A 180 10.37 15.91 -4.27
C ILE A 180 9.26 15.26 -5.11
N LEU A 181 8.24 14.68 -4.50
CA LEU A 181 7.11 14.09 -5.23
C LEU A 181 6.35 15.13 -6.06
N ILE A 182 6.08 16.30 -5.47
CA ILE A 182 5.43 17.42 -6.17
C ILE A 182 6.30 17.89 -7.35
N ALA A 183 7.60 18.06 -7.13
CA ALA A 183 8.52 18.45 -8.19
C ALA A 183 8.67 17.38 -9.29
N GLY A 184 8.47 16.10 -8.95
CA GLY A 184 8.43 14.99 -9.90
C GLY A 184 7.09 14.81 -10.62
N GLY A 185 6.10 15.68 -10.35
CA GLY A 185 4.80 15.69 -11.02
C GLY A 185 3.75 14.74 -10.43
N ALA A 186 4.00 14.10 -9.28
CA ALA A 186 3.00 13.27 -8.61
C ALA A 186 2.15 14.07 -7.62
N GLY A 187 0.90 13.67 -7.45
CA GLY A 187 0.07 14.15 -6.35
C GLY A 187 0.59 13.70 -4.99
N SER A 188 0.86 14.64 -4.10
CA SER A 188 1.26 14.38 -2.72
C SER A 188 0.51 15.29 -1.77
N GLU A 189 0.15 14.78 -0.59
CA GLU A 189 -0.31 15.59 0.53
C GLU A 189 0.33 15.11 1.83
N ILE A 190 0.56 16.05 2.74
CA ILE A 190 0.92 15.75 4.12
C ILE A 190 -0.34 15.80 4.97
N VAL A 191 -0.55 14.79 5.80
CA VAL A 191 -1.67 14.70 6.74
C VAL A 191 -1.16 14.68 8.19
N ASP A 192 -1.90 15.33 9.09
CA ASP A 192 -1.52 15.39 10.51
C ASP A 192 -1.65 14.05 11.22
N ASN A 193 -2.67 13.25 10.86
CA ASN A 193 -2.90 11.93 11.41
C ASN A 193 -2.94 10.88 10.28
N ILE A 194 -1.78 10.26 10.03
CA ILE A 194 -1.63 9.24 8.99
C ILE A 194 -2.36 7.94 9.35
N ASP A 195 -2.52 7.61 10.62
CA ASP A 195 -3.21 6.40 11.04
C ASP A 195 -4.71 6.51 10.78
N ALA A 196 -5.32 7.67 11.04
CA ALA A 196 -6.70 7.95 10.63
C ALA A 196 -6.89 7.86 9.10
N ALA A 197 -5.91 8.37 8.33
CA ALA A 197 -5.94 8.24 6.87
C ALA A 197 -5.83 6.77 6.41
N ARG A 198 -5.06 5.93 7.11
CA ARG A 198 -4.99 4.48 6.86
C ARG A 198 -6.29 3.78 7.19
N TRP A 199 -6.91 4.07 8.33
CA TRP A 199 -8.22 3.54 8.68
C TRP A 199 -9.29 3.92 7.64
N ARG A 200 -9.27 5.16 7.15
CA ARG A 200 -10.16 5.57 6.05
C ARG A 200 -9.91 4.77 4.77
N LYS A 201 -8.64 4.58 4.38
CA LYS A 201 -8.28 3.80 3.19
C LYS A 201 -8.64 2.32 3.34
N VAL A 202 -8.46 1.75 4.53
CA VAL A 202 -8.68 0.32 4.76
C VAL A 202 -10.16 -0.05 4.67
N LEU A 203 -11.11 0.90 4.86
CA LEU A 203 -12.54 0.66 4.61
C LEU A 203 -12.80 0.07 3.22
N TRP A 204 -12.11 0.57 2.19
CA TRP A 204 -12.26 0.05 0.83
C TRP A 204 -11.58 -1.31 0.68
N ASN A 205 -10.34 -1.43 1.17
CA ASN A 205 -9.56 -2.68 1.03
C ASN A 205 -10.22 -3.85 1.77
N VAL A 206 -10.64 -3.65 3.02
CA VAL A 206 -11.21 -4.70 3.87
C VAL A 206 -12.56 -5.21 3.36
N THR A 207 -13.27 -4.42 2.53
CA THR A 207 -14.58 -4.77 2.00
C THR A 207 -14.51 -5.19 0.54
N PHE A 208 -14.29 -4.26 -0.37
CA PHE A 208 -14.31 -4.52 -1.80
C PHE A 208 -13.19 -5.48 -2.21
N SER A 209 -11.95 -5.24 -1.75
CA SER A 209 -10.82 -6.09 -2.14
C SER A 209 -10.99 -7.52 -1.66
N THR A 210 -11.38 -7.71 -0.39
CA THR A 210 -11.55 -9.04 0.21
C THR A 210 -12.72 -9.81 -0.39
N LEU A 211 -13.90 -9.18 -0.53
CA LEU A 211 -15.09 -9.82 -1.10
C LEU A 211 -14.88 -10.20 -2.56
N CYS A 212 -14.29 -9.30 -3.36
CA CYS A 212 -13.92 -9.61 -4.75
C CYS A 212 -12.92 -10.76 -4.83
N THR A 213 -11.98 -10.84 -3.89
CA THR A 213 -10.97 -11.91 -3.84
C THR A 213 -11.60 -13.26 -3.54
N VAL A 214 -12.43 -13.34 -2.48
CA VAL A 214 -13.11 -14.59 -2.10
C VAL A 214 -14.05 -15.07 -3.21
N LEU A 215 -14.80 -14.16 -3.81
CA LEU A 215 -15.78 -14.47 -4.85
C LEU A 215 -15.16 -14.61 -6.25
N ARG A 216 -13.91 -14.19 -6.43
CA ARG A 216 -13.18 -14.16 -7.71
C ARG A 216 -13.90 -13.36 -8.79
N VAL A 217 -14.40 -12.18 -8.42
CA VAL A 217 -15.14 -11.29 -9.33
C VAL A 217 -14.62 -9.85 -9.25
N PRO A 218 -14.69 -9.07 -10.34
CA PRO A 218 -14.46 -7.63 -10.28
C PRO A 218 -15.52 -6.90 -9.44
N VAL A 219 -15.22 -5.65 -9.06
CA VAL A 219 -16.09 -4.82 -8.21
C VAL A 219 -17.48 -4.62 -8.82
N ALA A 220 -17.57 -4.53 -10.15
CA ALA A 220 -18.84 -4.34 -10.84
C ALA A 220 -19.84 -5.49 -10.63
N ASP A 221 -19.36 -6.72 -10.53
CA ASP A 221 -20.25 -7.87 -10.33
C ASP A 221 -20.79 -7.89 -8.89
N LEU A 222 -19.95 -7.51 -7.92
CA LEU A 222 -20.30 -7.33 -6.52
C LEU A 222 -21.37 -6.23 -6.31
N LEU A 223 -21.34 -5.19 -7.14
CA LEU A 223 -22.23 -4.04 -7.10
C LEU A 223 -23.32 -4.04 -8.19
N SER A 224 -23.57 -5.18 -8.82
CA SER A 224 -24.62 -5.28 -9.83
C SER A 224 -26.01 -5.17 -9.22
N LYS A 225 -26.94 -4.52 -9.93
CA LYS A 225 -28.35 -4.31 -9.55
C LYS A 225 -29.04 -5.57 -9.05
N ARG A 226 -28.66 -6.74 -9.60
CA ARG A 226 -29.27 -8.03 -9.27
C ARG A 226 -28.94 -8.53 -7.87
N VAL A 227 -27.76 -8.21 -7.35
CA VAL A 227 -27.27 -8.73 -6.04
C VAL A 227 -27.09 -7.62 -5.01
N LEU A 228 -27.14 -6.36 -5.42
CA LEU A 228 -26.81 -5.21 -4.58
C LEU A 228 -27.60 -5.20 -3.25
N ALA A 229 -28.90 -5.49 -3.30
CA ALA A 229 -29.74 -5.53 -2.10
C ALA A 229 -29.27 -6.56 -1.06
N ASN A 230 -28.61 -7.64 -1.49
CA ASN A 230 -28.05 -8.68 -0.62
C ASN A 230 -26.63 -8.36 -0.16
N VAL A 231 -25.83 -7.72 -1.01
CA VAL A 231 -24.41 -7.46 -0.75
C VAL A 231 -24.20 -6.22 0.11
N LEU A 232 -24.97 -5.16 -0.14
CA LEU A 232 -24.77 -3.85 0.47
C LEU A 232 -24.86 -3.86 2.02
N PRO A 233 -25.78 -4.62 2.67
CA PRO A 233 -25.78 -4.76 4.12
C PRO A 233 -24.49 -5.37 4.68
N THR A 234 -23.89 -6.35 3.99
CA THR A 234 -22.61 -6.94 4.39
C THR A 234 -21.48 -5.93 4.27
N ILE A 235 -21.39 -5.18 3.17
CA ILE A 235 -20.38 -4.12 2.99
C ILE A 235 -20.48 -3.09 4.12
N ARG A 236 -21.68 -2.56 4.40
CA ARG A 236 -21.90 -1.60 5.49
C ARG A 236 -21.52 -2.18 6.85
N GLY A 237 -21.93 -3.42 7.13
CA GLY A 237 -21.59 -4.09 8.38
C GLY A 237 -20.09 -4.26 8.58
N MET A 238 -19.36 -4.66 7.55
CA MET A 238 -17.90 -4.78 7.62
C MET A 238 -17.21 -3.43 7.85
N MET A 239 -17.66 -2.36 7.16
CA MET A 239 -17.13 -1.01 7.40
C MET A 239 -17.44 -0.50 8.81
N SER A 240 -18.62 -0.81 9.33
CA SER A 240 -19.01 -0.48 10.71
C SER A 240 -18.11 -1.18 11.72
N GLU A 241 -17.84 -2.48 11.55
CA GLU A 241 -16.88 -3.23 12.39
C GLU A 241 -15.49 -2.58 12.39
N VAL A 242 -14.98 -2.17 11.21
CA VAL A 242 -13.71 -1.45 11.10
C VAL A 242 -13.72 -0.12 11.84
N ILE A 243 -14.79 0.67 11.71
CA ILE A 243 -14.90 1.95 12.43
C ILE A 243 -14.95 1.72 13.94
N THR A 244 -15.68 0.71 14.42
CA THR A 244 -15.73 0.37 15.85
C THR A 244 -14.35 0.00 16.40
N VAL A 245 -13.56 -0.78 15.66
CA VAL A 245 -12.18 -1.12 16.05
C VAL A 245 -11.27 0.12 16.01
N ALA A 246 -11.41 0.98 15.01
CA ALA A 246 -10.66 2.24 14.95
C ALA A 246 -10.96 3.13 16.17
N ARG A 247 -12.22 3.19 16.60
CA ARG A 247 -12.66 3.95 17.78
C ARG A 247 -12.05 3.42 19.07
N SER A 248 -11.95 2.09 19.24
CA SER A 248 -11.32 1.51 20.43
C SER A 248 -9.82 1.83 20.55
N LEU A 249 -9.19 2.21 19.43
CA LEU A 249 -7.79 2.66 19.36
C LEU A 249 -7.64 4.18 19.43
N GLY A 250 -8.71 4.91 19.74
CA GLY A 250 -8.66 6.37 19.92
C GLY A 250 -8.76 7.19 18.63
N ILE A 251 -9.08 6.58 17.48
CA ILE A 251 -9.43 7.35 16.28
C ILE A 251 -10.79 7.99 16.50
N GLU A 252 -10.88 9.31 16.43
CA GLU A 252 -12.09 10.05 16.76
C GLU A 252 -13.06 10.19 15.57
N GLU A 253 -14.31 10.57 15.85
CA GLU A 253 -15.35 10.84 14.84
C GLU A 253 -14.91 11.92 13.84
N ALA A 254 -14.26 12.99 14.31
CA ALA A 254 -13.75 14.04 13.44
C ALA A 254 -12.66 13.55 12.46
N GLN A 255 -11.91 12.50 12.84
CA GLN A 255 -10.82 11.95 12.05
C GLN A 255 -11.30 10.88 11.06
N LEU A 256 -12.29 10.08 11.45
CA LEU A 256 -12.89 9.06 10.60
C LEU A 256 -14.41 9.08 10.76
N PRO A 257 -15.15 10.03 10.16
CA PRO A 257 -16.59 10.12 10.39
C PRO A 257 -17.31 8.82 10.00
N GLU A 258 -18.41 8.50 10.66
CA GLU A 258 -19.22 7.32 10.33
C GLU A 258 -19.70 7.37 8.86
N GLN A 259 -19.93 8.58 8.34
CA GLN A 259 -20.30 8.82 6.94
C GLN A 259 -19.17 8.50 5.96
N ALA A 260 -17.93 8.29 6.41
CA ALA A 260 -16.84 7.85 5.55
C ALA A 260 -17.14 6.49 4.90
N ALA A 261 -17.80 5.57 5.63
CA ALA A 261 -18.22 4.29 5.08
C ALA A 261 -19.18 4.50 3.89
N GLU A 262 -20.22 5.31 4.08
CA GLU A 262 -21.18 5.59 3.03
C GLU A 262 -20.52 6.36 1.87
N ALA A 263 -19.61 7.29 2.12
CA ALA A 263 -18.87 7.99 1.07
C ALA A 263 -18.05 7.02 0.19
N VAL A 264 -17.38 6.03 0.79
CA VAL A 264 -16.66 4.98 0.05
C VAL A 264 -17.62 4.15 -0.80
N ILE A 265 -18.76 3.73 -0.23
CA ILE A 265 -19.81 2.98 -0.94
C ILE A 265 -20.34 3.79 -2.13
N GLN A 266 -20.72 5.05 -1.91
CA GLN A 266 -21.27 5.92 -2.95
C GLN A 266 -20.29 6.16 -4.09
N SER A 267 -19.00 6.36 -3.77
CA SER A 267 -17.94 6.44 -4.78
C SER A 267 -17.83 5.15 -5.61
N CYS A 268 -17.88 3.98 -4.97
CA CYS A 268 -17.85 2.70 -5.69
C CYS A 268 -19.10 2.47 -6.53
N MET A 269 -20.28 2.81 -6.02
CA MET A 269 -21.54 2.71 -6.75
C MET A 269 -21.50 3.54 -8.03
N ASN A 270 -20.97 4.76 -7.99
CA ASN A 270 -20.89 5.63 -9.16
C ASN A 270 -19.95 5.11 -10.25
N LEU A 271 -18.86 4.43 -9.85
CA LEU A 271 -17.84 3.96 -10.79
C LEU A 271 -18.14 2.56 -11.34
N TYR A 272 -18.71 1.68 -10.51
CA TYR A 272 -18.71 0.24 -10.75
C TYR A 272 -20.11 -0.38 -10.79
N SER A 273 -21.17 0.32 -10.37
CA SER A 273 -22.53 -0.25 -10.41
C SER A 273 -23.26 0.06 -11.71
N ASP A 274 -23.89 -0.96 -12.29
CA ASP A 274 -24.82 -0.84 -13.42
C ASP A 274 -26.14 -0.14 -13.05
N GLU A 275 -26.39 0.14 -11.77
CA GLU A 275 -27.49 1.02 -11.35
C GLU A 275 -27.21 2.51 -11.60
N ARG A 276 -25.93 2.89 -11.70
CA ARG A 276 -25.52 4.31 -11.77
C ARG A 276 -24.63 4.65 -12.96
N ASN A 277 -24.03 3.64 -13.57
CA ASN A 277 -23.14 3.79 -14.70
C ASN A 277 -23.52 2.77 -15.78
N GLU A 278 -23.88 3.25 -16.97
CA GLU A 278 -24.25 2.39 -18.11
C GLU A 278 -23.09 1.53 -18.61
N ASN A 279 -21.85 1.94 -18.34
CA ASN A 279 -20.64 1.20 -18.66
C ASN A 279 -19.71 1.11 -17.44
N PRO A 280 -20.07 0.28 -16.44
CA PRO A 280 -19.33 0.21 -15.19
C PRO A 280 -17.94 -0.38 -15.42
N SER A 281 -16.93 0.22 -14.77
CA SER A 281 -15.56 -0.31 -14.83
C SER A 281 -15.51 -1.70 -14.22
N ARG A 282 -14.90 -2.67 -14.92
CA ARG A 282 -14.69 -4.04 -14.43
C ARG A 282 -13.38 -4.17 -13.63
N PHE A 283 -13.09 -3.17 -12.81
CA PHE A 283 -11.86 -3.10 -12.01
C PHE A 283 -11.69 -4.31 -11.09
N LYS A 284 -10.49 -4.88 -11.09
CA LYS A 284 -10.08 -5.98 -10.20
C LYS A 284 -9.16 -5.44 -9.10
N PRO A 285 -9.52 -5.58 -7.81
CA PRO A 285 -8.66 -5.17 -6.71
C PRO A 285 -7.32 -5.92 -6.69
N SER A 286 -6.27 -5.29 -6.18
CA SER A 286 -4.91 -5.87 -6.20
C SER A 286 -4.79 -7.23 -5.51
N MET A 287 -5.57 -7.49 -4.45
CA MET A 287 -5.59 -8.79 -3.76
C MET A 287 -6.15 -9.91 -4.65
N LEU A 288 -7.19 -9.61 -5.44
CA LEU A 288 -7.74 -10.55 -6.42
C LEU A 288 -6.72 -10.81 -7.54
N VAL A 289 -6.03 -9.77 -8.01
CA VAL A 289 -4.97 -9.92 -9.01
C VAL A 289 -3.82 -10.78 -8.49
N ASP A 290 -3.45 -10.64 -7.21
CA ASP A 290 -2.45 -11.49 -6.58
C ASP A 290 -2.92 -12.96 -6.49
N LEU A 291 -4.17 -13.21 -6.10
CA LEU A 291 -4.76 -14.55 -6.09
C LEU A 291 -4.82 -15.20 -7.47
N GLU A 292 -5.22 -14.45 -8.51
CA GLU A 292 -5.28 -14.94 -9.90
C GLU A 292 -3.89 -15.22 -10.48
N ALA A 293 -2.85 -14.56 -9.96
CA ALA A 293 -1.46 -14.78 -10.35
C ALA A 293 -0.73 -15.80 -9.46
N ASP A 294 -1.47 -16.57 -8.63
CA ASP A 294 -0.93 -17.53 -7.66
C ASP A 294 0.16 -16.92 -6.72
N ARG A 295 -0.04 -15.66 -6.31
CA ARG A 295 0.88 -14.94 -5.40
C ARG A 295 0.26 -14.77 -4.01
N PRO A 296 1.05 -14.87 -2.93
CA PRO A 296 0.59 -14.52 -1.58
C PRO A 296 0.03 -13.10 -1.51
N MET A 297 -1.01 -12.94 -0.70
CA MET A 297 -1.83 -11.74 -0.60
C MET A 297 -1.57 -10.96 0.69
N GLU A 298 -1.82 -9.64 0.66
CA GLU A 298 -1.70 -8.72 1.81
C GLU A 298 -2.88 -8.89 2.81
N ILE A 299 -3.20 -10.12 3.21
CA ILE A 299 -4.33 -10.42 4.12
C ILE A 299 -4.04 -9.93 5.53
N GLU A 300 -2.83 -10.17 6.03
CA GLU A 300 -2.43 -9.81 7.38
C GLU A 300 -2.50 -8.31 7.66
N PRO A 301 -1.97 -7.40 6.82
CA PRO A 301 -2.09 -5.96 7.08
C PRO A 301 -3.47 -5.39 6.74
N ILE A 302 -4.27 -6.01 5.87
CA ILE A 302 -5.59 -5.48 5.47
C ILE A 302 -6.72 -5.93 6.40
N VAL A 303 -6.71 -7.20 6.84
CA VAL A 303 -7.79 -7.77 7.67
C VAL A 303 -7.25 -8.32 8.98
N GLY A 304 -6.14 -9.05 8.94
CA GLY A 304 -5.58 -9.70 10.13
C GLY A 304 -5.22 -8.72 11.24
N ALA A 305 -4.66 -7.56 10.90
CA ALA A 305 -4.33 -6.50 11.83
C ALA A 305 -5.56 -5.92 12.53
N ILE A 306 -6.66 -5.75 11.80
CA ILE A 306 -7.93 -5.26 12.36
C ILE A 306 -8.47 -6.27 13.38
N ILE A 307 -8.48 -7.55 13.02
CA ILE A 307 -8.96 -8.63 13.90
C ILE A 307 -8.10 -8.75 15.15
N ARG A 308 -6.77 -8.64 15.02
CA ARG A 308 -5.87 -8.61 16.20
C ARG A 308 -6.20 -7.45 17.13
N SER A 309 -6.32 -6.23 16.58
CA SER A 309 -6.67 -5.06 17.38
C SER A 309 -8.06 -5.19 18.02
N ALA A 310 -9.03 -5.76 17.31
CA ALA A 310 -10.36 -6.01 17.82
C ALA A 310 -10.33 -6.95 19.04
N ALA A 311 -9.60 -8.06 18.94
CA ALA A 311 -9.42 -9.01 20.03
C ALA A 311 -8.73 -8.38 21.26
N GLU A 312 -7.69 -7.56 21.04
CA GLU A 312 -6.98 -6.84 22.12
C GLU A 312 -7.88 -5.85 22.87
N HIS A 313 -8.91 -5.31 22.21
CA HIS A 313 -9.82 -4.31 22.79
C HIS A 313 -11.23 -4.87 23.11
N GLY A 314 -11.44 -6.19 22.95
CA GLY A 314 -12.73 -6.83 23.21
C GLY A 314 -13.86 -6.39 22.27
N VAL A 315 -13.53 -5.98 21.04
CA VAL A 315 -14.49 -5.59 20.00
C VAL A 315 -14.83 -6.80 19.14
N ALA A 316 -16.13 -7.06 18.92
CA ALA A 316 -16.57 -8.15 18.04
C ALA A 316 -16.53 -7.74 16.57
N THR A 317 -15.99 -8.62 15.72
CA THR A 317 -15.88 -8.39 14.26
C THR A 317 -16.36 -9.59 13.43
N PRO A 318 -17.60 -10.10 13.65
CA PRO A 318 -18.03 -11.38 13.10
C PRO A 318 -18.00 -11.47 11.56
N ARG A 319 -18.21 -10.35 10.85
CA ARG A 319 -18.12 -10.33 9.38
C ARG A 319 -16.67 -10.39 8.93
N LEU A 320 -15.79 -9.63 9.58
CA LEU A 320 -14.36 -9.69 9.30
C LEU A 320 -13.78 -11.07 9.63
N ASP A 321 -14.19 -11.68 10.74
CA ASP A 321 -13.75 -13.02 11.15
C ASP A 321 -14.07 -14.06 10.06
N THR A 322 -15.26 -13.97 9.49
CA THR A 322 -15.72 -14.88 8.43
C THR A 322 -14.88 -14.73 7.15
N VAL A 323 -14.69 -13.50 6.65
CA VAL A 323 -13.92 -13.28 5.42
C VAL A 323 -12.43 -13.58 5.64
N TYR A 324 -11.90 -13.29 6.83
CA TYR A 324 -10.53 -13.60 7.18
C TYR A 324 -10.27 -15.10 7.19
N ALA A 325 -11.15 -15.91 7.79
CA ALA A 325 -11.02 -17.36 7.77
C ALA A 325 -10.98 -17.92 6.34
N GLN A 326 -11.83 -17.43 5.44
CA GLN A 326 -11.84 -17.82 4.02
C GLN A 326 -10.54 -17.44 3.32
N LEU A 327 -10.08 -16.20 3.52
CA LEU A 327 -8.84 -15.70 2.94
C LEU A 327 -7.60 -16.45 3.46
N LYS A 328 -7.56 -16.81 4.75
CA LYS A 328 -6.45 -17.58 5.32
C LYS A 328 -6.31 -18.97 4.71
N VAL A 329 -7.42 -19.65 4.39
CA VAL A 329 -7.38 -20.94 3.68
C VAL A 329 -6.76 -20.77 2.29
N LEU A 330 -7.17 -19.74 1.55
CA LEU A 330 -6.60 -19.44 0.23
C LEU A 330 -5.10 -19.09 0.33
N GLN A 331 -4.72 -18.28 1.31
CA GLN A 331 -3.34 -17.88 1.55
C GLN A 331 -2.43 -19.07 1.84
N GLU A 332 -2.85 -19.97 2.72
CA GLU A 332 -2.06 -21.14 3.11
C GLU A 332 -1.78 -22.04 1.90
N GLN A 333 -2.79 -22.24 1.03
CA GLN A 333 -2.60 -23.01 -0.21
C GLN A 333 -1.55 -22.37 -1.13
N LEU A 334 -1.53 -21.03 -1.23
CA LEU A 334 -0.56 -20.30 -2.05
C LEU A 334 0.85 -20.39 -1.46
N ILE A 335 0.98 -20.24 -0.14
CA ILE A 335 2.27 -20.33 0.56
C ILE A 335 2.85 -21.74 0.42
N GLN A 336 2.04 -22.79 0.61
CA GLN A 336 2.49 -24.18 0.48
C GLN A 336 3.01 -24.50 -0.93
N ARG A 337 2.25 -24.11 -1.97
CA ARG A 337 2.67 -24.30 -3.38
C ARG A 337 3.99 -23.61 -3.73
N ARG A 338 4.34 -22.56 -2.99
CA ARG A 338 5.55 -21.77 -3.22
C ARG A 338 6.79 -22.40 -2.58
N ASN A 339 6.59 -23.25 -1.57
CA ASN A 339 7.63 -23.96 -0.83
C ASN A 339 7.90 -25.37 -1.41
N THR A 340 7.02 -25.87 -2.28
CA THR A 340 7.18 -27.11 -3.06
C THR A 340 7.85 -26.83 -4.40
#